data_AF-A0AA85KKG1-F1
#
_entry.id   AF-A0AA85KKG1-F1
#
_cell.length_a   1.000
_cell.length_b   1.000
_cell.length_c   1.000
_cell.angle_alpha   90.00
_cell.angle_beta   90.00
_cell.angle_gamma   90.00
#
_symmetry.space_group_name_H-M   'P 1'
#
loop_
_entity.id
_entity.type
_entity.pdbx_description
1 polymer ?
#
loop_
_entity_poly.entity_id
_entity_poly.type
_entity_poly.pdbx_seq_one_letter_code
_entity_poly.pdbx_strand_id
1 'polypeptide(L)'
;MKDVGQQQCLSPLMVQSSKINGWLVSRKLLQTDYPKKLREIDLKINDATNKSPEASVHLSENPSLYLGCKKVLEILSQTDTKTDFFGRSSTVVRAWADIVNLFQKNNLYLAEIGDSIHELSAVQVPRCKMFIADRQKNLLDLRQKLREQNLNLSRKEELLEKVYKEFRVDVNERNIRVRLLEEAENVLQFLTEFVDSLKSLDPALQLYSSFRKFVLGGFQNDNEPEKVFECCPTLQLLIDSGHILVFTWKHGYAPECVKDNDDFIPLLLKQEREKLKQSSIEMDKIDFVAEDASSEPNEIVWDETEGIDFGPIDYDVIESIEIETENTPPMTPSGLTDSGNTVSSSIFSEIQAKPTIASGGSARYLLDSTDGRKALLNDLFELGAFLQRFEEDMHERLDHEGGGGGNQRSVSGRNTTGGSSANSGCDTLQNMIMQSAPQDIQSCTWDELHRMIQLVKEAQDKLTTSSLSQLMMIRTRTGYLDRLTDRLLDYRRQVMLAKSRVSQTQHLIDKTIQEQEEKTIQLGQHRESCKKLVTFFEEELSRICNRQVQIIGQFCDV
;
A
#
# COMPACT_ATOMS: atom_id res chain seq x y z
N MET A 1 -68.80 72.80 -2.09
CA MET A 1 -67.38 72.60 -2.41
C MET A 1 -67.10 71.11 -2.29
N LYS A 2 -66.59 70.53 -3.38
CA LYS A 2 -66.33 69.10 -3.59
C LYS A 2 -65.07 68.62 -2.86
N ASP A 3 -65.10 67.32 -2.54
CA ASP A 3 -64.03 66.32 -2.60
C ASP A 3 -62.64 66.63 -2.02
N VAL A 4 -62.28 65.88 -0.97
CA VAL A 4 -60.99 65.17 -0.94
C VAL A 4 -61.27 63.76 -0.41
N GLY A 5 -61.27 62.79 -1.33
CA GLY A 5 -61.51 61.37 -1.05
C GLY A 5 -60.40 60.77 -0.20
N GLN A 6 -60.81 60.06 0.85
CA GLN A 6 -59.98 59.12 1.59
C GLN A 6 -59.59 57.98 0.65
N GLN A 7 -58.35 58.02 0.16
CA GLN A 7 -57.74 56.88 -0.53
C GLN A 7 -57.40 55.84 0.55
N GLN A 8 -58.34 54.93 0.81
CA GLN A 8 -58.14 53.78 1.68
C GLN A 8 -56.98 52.94 1.11
N CYS A 9 -55.85 52.89 1.81
CA CYS A 9 -54.79 51.90 1.56
C CYS A 9 -55.34 50.50 1.89
N LEU A 10 -55.97 49.87 0.90
CA LEU A 10 -56.44 48.48 0.98
C LEU A 10 -55.23 47.54 1.10
N SER A 11 -55.25 46.64 2.09
CA SER A 11 -54.20 45.62 2.30
C SER A 11 -54.01 44.76 1.05
N PRO A 12 -52.82 44.21 0.74
CA PRO A 12 -52.63 43.39 -0.45
C PRO A 12 -53.50 42.11 -0.43
N LEU A 13 -53.97 41.70 -1.60
CA LEU A 13 -54.70 40.46 -1.82
C LEU A 13 -53.70 39.30 -1.85
N MET A 14 -53.82 38.40 -0.87
CA MET A 14 -52.91 37.28 -0.71
C MET A 14 -53.44 36.03 -1.42
N VAL A 15 -52.65 35.46 -2.34
CA VAL A 15 -53.04 34.30 -3.16
C VAL A 15 -52.07 33.15 -2.94
N GLN A 16 -52.58 31.98 -2.55
CA GLN A 16 -51.73 30.80 -2.38
C GLN A 16 -51.32 30.22 -3.73
N SER A 17 -50.03 30.02 -3.96
CA SER A 17 -49.46 29.48 -5.21
C SER A 17 -50.06 28.14 -5.66
N SER A 18 -50.32 27.22 -4.74
CA SER A 18 -50.94 25.93 -5.04
C SER A 18 -52.42 26.00 -5.43
N LYS A 19 -53.06 27.17 -5.28
CA LYS A 19 -54.50 27.37 -5.53
C LYS A 19 -54.77 28.54 -6.47
N ILE A 20 -53.78 29.01 -7.22
CA ILE A 20 -53.92 30.15 -8.14
C ILE A 20 -55.13 29.98 -9.06
N ASN A 21 -55.20 28.86 -9.79
CA ASN A 21 -56.27 28.63 -10.76
C ASN A 21 -57.65 28.46 -10.10
N GLY A 22 -57.72 27.79 -8.94
CA GLY A 22 -58.94 27.71 -8.14
C GLY A 22 -59.43 29.07 -7.65
N TRP A 23 -58.50 29.95 -7.24
CA TRP A 23 -58.80 31.32 -6.81
C TRP A 23 -59.35 32.16 -7.98
N LEU A 24 -58.73 32.07 -9.16
CA LEU A 24 -59.20 32.78 -10.36
C LEU A 24 -60.63 32.38 -10.77
N VAL A 25 -60.93 31.08 -10.74
CA VAL A 25 -62.28 30.56 -11.02
C VAL A 25 -63.28 31.04 -9.97
N SER A 26 -62.93 31.02 -8.68
CA SER A 26 -63.81 31.47 -7.59
C SER A 26 -64.25 32.94 -7.74
N ARG A 27 -63.38 33.78 -8.31
CA ARG A 27 -63.63 35.20 -8.57
C ARG A 27 -64.23 35.49 -9.95
N LYS A 28 -64.57 34.45 -10.71
CA LYS A 28 -65.09 34.53 -12.09
C LYS A 28 -64.14 35.27 -13.04
N LEU A 29 -62.85 35.31 -12.72
CA LEU A 29 -61.80 35.83 -13.62
C LEU A 29 -61.45 34.81 -14.73
N LEU A 30 -61.79 33.54 -14.48
CA LEU A 30 -61.64 32.41 -15.38
C LEU A 30 -62.92 31.56 -15.39
N GLN A 31 -63.21 30.95 -16.53
CA GLN A 31 -64.34 30.02 -16.70
C GLN A 31 -63.94 28.61 -16.26
N THR A 32 -64.90 27.78 -15.83
CA THR A 32 -64.64 26.41 -15.36
C THR A 32 -64.16 25.46 -16.45
N ASP A 33 -64.39 25.79 -17.72
CA ASP A 33 -63.98 25.02 -18.89
C ASP A 33 -62.59 25.40 -19.43
N TYR A 34 -61.84 26.26 -18.72
CA TYR A 34 -60.48 26.68 -19.08
C TYR A 34 -59.51 25.51 -19.41
N PRO A 35 -59.54 24.33 -18.74
CA PRO A 35 -58.59 23.26 -19.04
C PRO A 35 -58.84 22.59 -20.39
N LYS A 36 -60.07 22.66 -20.92
CA LYS A 36 -60.38 22.19 -22.27
C LYS A 36 -59.87 23.19 -23.31
N LYS A 37 -60.08 24.49 -23.05
CA LYS A 37 -59.64 25.58 -23.92
C LYS A 37 -58.12 25.69 -24.01
N LEU A 38 -57.39 25.47 -22.91
CA LEU A 38 -55.92 25.42 -22.95
C LEU A 38 -55.42 24.28 -23.83
N ARG A 39 -56.00 23.07 -23.73
CA ARG A 39 -55.66 21.95 -24.60
C ARG A 39 -55.91 22.22 -26.09
N GLU A 40 -56.99 22.94 -26.42
CA GLU A 40 -57.24 23.36 -27.81
C GLU A 40 -56.17 24.35 -28.32
N ILE A 41 -55.65 25.21 -27.44
CA ILE A 41 -54.56 26.12 -27.76
C ILE A 41 -53.26 25.35 -27.93
N ASP A 42 -52.95 24.37 -27.08
CA ASP A 42 -51.75 23.52 -27.20
C ASP A 42 -51.69 22.79 -28.53
N LEU A 43 -52.82 22.24 -29.00
CA LEU A 43 -52.91 21.60 -30.32
C LEU A 43 -52.59 22.59 -31.45
N LYS A 44 -53.12 23.82 -31.37
CA LYS A 44 -52.84 24.87 -32.36
C LYS A 44 -51.39 25.35 -32.31
N ILE A 45 -50.78 25.38 -31.13
CA ILE A 45 -49.35 25.69 -30.97
C ILE A 45 -48.53 24.60 -31.66
N ASN A 46 -48.80 23.32 -31.39
CA ASN A 46 -48.09 22.22 -32.03
C ASN A 46 -48.23 22.26 -33.56
N ASP A 47 -49.43 22.53 -34.08
CA ASP A 47 -49.67 22.69 -35.52
C ASP A 47 -48.91 23.89 -36.12
N ALA A 48 -48.77 24.99 -35.37
CA ALA A 48 -48.03 26.18 -35.80
C ALA A 48 -46.52 25.96 -35.74
N THR A 49 -46.02 25.27 -34.71
CA THR A 49 -44.60 24.91 -34.55
C THR A 49 -44.16 23.90 -35.61
N ASN A 50 -45.01 22.94 -35.99
CA ASN A 50 -44.71 22.03 -37.11
C ASN A 50 -44.53 22.76 -38.44
N LYS A 51 -45.19 23.92 -38.62
CA LYS A 51 -45.07 24.77 -39.81
C LYS A 51 -43.89 25.73 -39.75
N SER A 52 -43.36 26.00 -38.55
CA SER A 52 -42.20 26.86 -38.32
C SER A 52 -41.36 26.31 -37.15
N PRO A 53 -40.37 25.44 -37.43
CA PRO A 53 -39.57 24.81 -36.38
C PRO A 53 -38.68 25.80 -35.63
N GLU A 54 -38.32 26.94 -36.23
CA GLU A 54 -37.56 28.02 -35.58
C GLU A 54 -38.29 28.62 -34.36
N ALA A 55 -39.62 28.54 -34.34
CA ALA A 55 -40.42 28.98 -33.18
C ALA A 55 -40.19 28.10 -31.94
N SER A 56 -39.84 26.82 -32.11
CA SER A 56 -39.70 25.87 -30.99
C SER A 56 -38.63 26.26 -29.96
N VAL A 57 -37.53 26.86 -30.43
CA VAL A 57 -36.42 27.32 -29.59
C VAL A 57 -36.91 28.39 -28.61
N HIS A 58 -37.60 29.40 -29.12
CA HIS A 58 -38.12 30.50 -28.31
C HIS A 58 -39.28 30.09 -27.39
N LEU A 59 -40.05 29.05 -27.72
CA LEU A 59 -41.03 28.49 -26.77
C LEU A 59 -40.33 27.82 -25.59
N SER A 60 -39.24 27.09 -25.82
CA SER A 60 -38.49 26.38 -24.77
C SER A 60 -37.66 27.29 -23.87
N GLU A 61 -37.19 28.44 -24.39
CA GLU A 61 -36.40 29.42 -23.62
C GLU A 61 -37.26 30.22 -22.62
N ASN A 62 -38.57 30.30 -22.85
CA ASN A 62 -39.47 31.08 -22.02
C ASN A 62 -40.12 30.24 -20.92
N PRO A 63 -40.36 30.82 -19.73
CA PRO A 63 -40.84 30.08 -18.58
C PRO A 63 -42.33 29.69 -18.65
N SER A 64 -43.07 30.24 -19.62
CA SER A 64 -44.48 29.89 -19.88
C SER A 64 -44.76 29.88 -21.38
N LEU A 65 -45.71 29.07 -21.80
CA LEU A 65 -46.11 28.94 -23.20
C LEU A 65 -46.65 30.25 -23.76
N TYR A 66 -47.42 31.01 -22.96
CA TYR A 66 -47.93 32.31 -23.38
C TYR A 66 -46.80 33.32 -23.64
N LEU A 67 -45.82 33.43 -22.73
CA LEU A 67 -44.69 34.35 -22.92
C LEU A 67 -43.83 33.94 -24.14
N GLY A 68 -43.65 32.63 -24.35
CA GLY A 68 -43.00 32.09 -25.54
C GLY A 68 -43.73 32.46 -26.83
N CYS A 69 -45.05 32.25 -26.90
CA CYS A 69 -45.88 32.62 -28.06
C CYS A 69 -45.83 34.13 -28.34
N LYS A 70 -45.82 34.96 -27.28
CA LYS A 70 -45.70 36.42 -27.41
C LYS A 70 -44.34 36.83 -27.97
N LYS A 71 -43.25 36.17 -27.53
CA LYS A 71 -41.90 36.45 -28.02
C LYS A 71 -41.71 36.00 -29.47
N VAL A 72 -42.24 34.83 -29.83
CA VAL A 72 -42.25 34.36 -31.23
C VAL A 72 -43.00 35.34 -32.13
N LEU A 73 -44.17 35.82 -31.70
CA LEU A 73 -44.92 36.81 -32.46
C LEU A 73 -44.12 38.12 -32.64
N GLU A 74 -43.44 38.59 -31.60
CA GLU A 74 -42.59 39.79 -31.66
C GLU A 74 -41.45 39.60 -32.67
N ILE A 75 -40.72 38.49 -32.60
CA ILE A 75 -39.61 38.19 -33.51
C ILE A 75 -40.11 38.07 -34.94
N LEU A 76 -41.15 37.27 -35.16
CA LEU A 76 -41.74 37.08 -36.48
C LEU A 76 -42.20 38.42 -37.07
N SER A 77 -42.83 39.29 -36.25
CA SER A 77 -43.28 40.61 -36.70
C SER A 77 -42.13 41.56 -37.10
N GLN A 78 -40.95 41.41 -36.52
CA GLN A 78 -39.75 42.19 -36.87
C GLN A 78 -39.05 41.64 -38.11
N THR A 79 -39.09 40.32 -38.32
CA THR A 79 -38.47 39.65 -39.46
C THR A 79 -39.36 39.58 -40.70
N ASP A 80 -40.66 39.88 -40.56
CA ASP A 80 -41.63 39.73 -41.64
C ASP A 80 -41.45 40.82 -42.71
N THR A 81 -40.80 40.45 -43.80
CA THR A 81 -40.59 41.27 -44.99
C THR A 81 -41.62 40.96 -46.09
N LYS A 82 -42.51 39.97 -45.89
CA LYS A 82 -43.44 39.47 -46.90
C LYS A 82 -44.88 39.81 -46.51
N THR A 83 -45.39 40.91 -47.06
CA THR A 83 -46.82 41.23 -46.99
C THR A 83 -47.59 40.49 -48.09
N ASP A 84 -48.76 39.94 -47.76
CA ASP A 84 -49.67 39.37 -48.74
C ASP A 84 -50.11 40.45 -49.76
N PHE A 85 -50.67 40.03 -50.91
CA PHE A 85 -51.18 40.91 -51.99
C PHE A 85 -52.10 42.06 -51.52
N PHE A 86 -52.70 41.96 -50.32
CA PHE A 86 -53.55 42.98 -49.70
C PHE A 86 -52.84 43.79 -48.59
N GLY A 87 -51.51 43.75 -48.49
CA GLY A 87 -50.74 44.47 -47.47
C GLY A 87 -50.87 43.90 -46.06
N ARG A 88 -51.34 42.65 -45.91
CA ARG A 88 -51.50 41.97 -44.61
C ARG A 88 -50.23 41.22 -44.24
N SER A 89 -50.00 41.02 -42.94
CA SER A 89 -48.89 40.20 -42.43
C SER A 89 -48.99 38.75 -42.91
N SER A 90 -47.85 38.07 -42.94
CA SER A 90 -47.74 36.68 -43.39
C SER A 90 -48.71 35.74 -42.66
N THR A 91 -49.07 34.64 -43.32
CA THR A 91 -49.97 33.60 -42.76
C THR A 91 -49.45 33.03 -41.45
N VAL A 92 -48.12 32.95 -41.28
CA VAL A 92 -47.46 32.49 -40.06
C VAL A 92 -47.62 33.51 -38.93
N VAL A 93 -47.33 34.80 -39.19
CA VAL A 93 -47.53 35.88 -38.20
C VAL A 93 -48.99 35.96 -37.75
N ARG A 94 -49.95 35.82 -38.67
CA ARG A 94 -51.38 35.80 -38.34
C ARG A 94 -51.77 34.61 -37.47
N ALA A 95 -51.24 33.42 -37.76
CA ALA A 95 -51.49 32.23 -36.94
C ALA A 95 -50.99 32.41 -35.49
N TRP A 96 -49.78 32.95 -35.31
CA TRP A 96 -49.24 33.23 -33.96
C TRP A 96 -49.98 34.37 -33.26
N ALA A 97 -50.41 35.40 -33.99
CA ALA A 97 -51.25 36.46 -33.45
C ALA A 97 -52.60 35.92 -32.96
N ASP A 98 -53.22 35.02 -33.73
CA ASP A 98 -54.48 34.37 -33.35
C ASP A 98 -54.30 33.52 -32.08
N ILE A 99 -53.18 32.79 -31.95
CA ILE A 99 -52.86 32.01 -30.75
C ILE A 99 -52.70 32.91 -29.51
N VAL A 100 -51.95 34.02 -29.62
CA VAL A 100 -51.78 34.98 -28.52
C VAL A 100 -53.13 35.61 -28.15
N ASN A 101 -53.98 35.94 -29.12
CA ASN A 101 -55.32 36.46 -28.88
C ASN A 101 -56.23 35.43 -28.19
N LEU A 102 -56.11 34.14 -28.52
CA LEU A 102 -56.85 33.07 -27.84
C LEU A 102 -56.45 32.95 -26.37
N PHE A 103 -55.17 33.09 -26.05
CA PHE A 103 -54.71 33.15 -24.65
C PHE A 103 -55.25 34.36 -23.89
N GLN A 104 -55.30 35.53 -24.53
CA GLN A 104 -55.80 36.76 -23.90
C GLN A 104 -57.31 36.73 -23.70
N LYS A 105 -58.05 36.09 -24.61
CA LYS A 105 -59.50 35.93 -24.50
C LYS A 105 -59.85 35.11 -23.25
N ASN A 106 -60.75 35.64 -22.42
CA ASN A 106 -61.15 35.04 -21.15
C ASN A 106 -60.01 34.83 -20.13
N ASN A 107 -58.90 35.57 -20.26
CA ASN A 107 -57.75 35.51 -19.37
C ASN A 107 -57.11 34.11 -19.24
N LEU A 108 -57.13 33.30 -20.30
CA LEU A 108 -56.56 31.95 -20.29
C LEU A 108 -55.04 31.94 -20.05
N TYR A 109 -54.33 33.00 -20.44
CA TYR A 109 -52.91 33.19 -20.13
C TYR A 109 -52.61 33.17 -18.63
N LEU A 110 -53.51 33.70 -17.79
CA LEU A 110 -53.33 33.66 -16.33
C LEU A 110 -53.42 32.22 -15.81
N ALA A 111 -54.28 31.39 -16.39
CA ALA A 111 -54.39 30.00 -15.98
C ALA A 111 -53.12 29.20 -16.34
N GLU A 112 -52.59 29.39 -17.55
CA GLU A 112 -51.35 28.73 -17.98
C GLU A 112 -50.14 29.19 -17.16
N ILE A 113 -50.00 30.49 -16.90
CA ILE A 113 -48.94 30.99 -16.03
C ILE A 113 -49.09 30.46 -14.61
N GLY A 114 -50.33 30.36 -14.09
CA GLY A 114 -50.61 29.76 -12.79
C GLY A 114 -50.19 28.29 -12.72
N ASP A 115 -50.48 27.51 -13.76
CA ASP A 115 -50.05 26.10 -13.87
C ASP A 115 -48.51 26.01 -13.99
N SER A 116 -47.87 26.89 -14.76
CA SER A 116 -46.41 26.97 -14.91
C SER A 116 -45.69 27.36 -13.62
N ILE A 117 -46.22 28.30 -12.84
CA ILE A 117 -45.71 28.63 -11.49
C ILE A 117 -45.83 27.42 -10.56
N HIS A 118 -46.96 26.72 -10.60
CA HIS A 118 -47.17 25.53 -9.77
C HIS A 118 -46.18 24.42 -10.14
N GLU A 119 -46.02 24.10 -11.42
CA GLU A 119 -45.07 23.09 -11.91
C GLU A 119 -43.63 23.40 -11.50
N LEU A 120 -43.19 24.65 -11.68
CA LEU A 120 -41.83 25.06 -11.29
C LEU A 120 -41.60 24.97 -9.77
N SER A 121 -42.54 25.50 -8.97
CA SER A 121 -42.37 25.60 -7.52
C SER A 121 -42.65 24.31 -6.76
N ALA A 122 -43.64 23.52 -7.17
CA ALA A 122 -44.09 22.31 -6.47
C ALA A 122 -43.47 21.02 -7.01
N VAL A 123 -43.00 21.01 -8.26
CA VAL A 123 -42.48 19.79 -8.91
C VAL A 123 -41.00 19.94 -9.26
N GLN A 124 -40.63 20.87 -10.12
CA GLN A 124 -39.28 20.95 -10.68
C GLN A 124 -38.23 21.35 -9.64
N VAL A 125 -38.49 22.39 -8.85
CA VAL A 125 -37.56 22.85 -7.79
C VAL A 125 -37.34 21.76 -6.72
N PRO A 126 -38.38 21.13 -6.14
CA PRO A 126 -38.20 20.02 -5.20
C PRO A 126 -37.47 18.82 -5.82
N ARG A 127 -37.78 18.46 -7.07
CA ARG A 127 -37.11 17.36 -7.78
C ARG A 127 -35.62 17.63 -7.95
N CYS A 128 -35.22 18.83 -8.35
CA CYS A 128 -33.82 19.22 -8.42
C CYS A 128 -33.15 19.21 -7.05
N LYS A 129 -33.81 19.74 -6.01
CA LYS A 129 -33.29 19.71 -4.62
C LYS A 129 -33.06 18.28 -4.14
N MET A 130 -34.01 17.37 -4.38
CA MET A 130 -33.88 15.96 -4.03
C MET A 130 -32.71 15.29 -4.76
N PHE A 131 -32.57 15.52 -6.07
CA PHE A 131 -31.46 14.98 -6.85
C PHE A 131 -30.11 15.49 -6.33
N ILE A 132 -30.00 16.79 -6.04
CA ILE A 132 -28.77 17.37 -5.48
C ILE A 132 -28.44 16.75 -4.13
N ALA A 133 -29.43 16.60 -3.23
CA ALA A 133 -29.22 15.98 -1.93
C ALA A 133 -28.77 14.51 -2.04
N ASP A 134 -29.34 13.74 -2.97
CA ASP A 134 -28.95 12.35 -3.24
C ASP A 134 -27.51 12.27 -3.77
N ARG A 135 -27.14 13.13 -4.73
CA ARG A 135 -25.77 13.22 -5.23
C ARG A 135 -24.77 13.67 -4.17
N GLN A 136 -25.16 14.60 -3.29
CA GLN A 136 -24.33 15.02 -2.16
C GLN A 136 -24.06 13.86 -1.20
N LYS A 137 -25.06 13.03 -0.90
CA LYS A 137 -24.87 11.83 -0.09
C LYS A 137 -23.92 10.84 -0.77
N ASN A 138 -24.17 10.54 -2.05
CA ASN A 138 -23.31 9.65 -2.84
C ASN A 138 -21.85 10.14 -2.87
N LEU A 139 -21.62 11.45 -3.02
CA LEU A 139 -20.28 12.05 -2.96
C LEU A 139 -19.60 11.86 -1.61
N LEU A 140 -20.32 11.93 -0.49
CA LEU A 140 -19.74 11.66 0.82
C LEU A 140 -19.29 10.20 0.93
N ASP A 141 -20.13 9.27 0.47
CA ASP A 141 -19.82 7.84 0.46
C ASP A 141 -18.61 7.53 -0.44
N LEU A 142 -18.57 8.09 -1.65
CA LEU A 142 -17.44 7.94 -2.58
C LEU A 142 -16.14 8.54 -2.02
N ARG A 143 -16.20 9.71 -1.38
CA ARG A 143 -15.02 10.33 -0.73
C ARG A 143 -14.54 9.51 0.46
N GLN A 144 -15.42 8.88 1.22
CA GLN A 144 -15.03 7.95 2.26
C GLN A 144 -14.32 6.73 1.64
N LYS A 145 -14.91 6.10 0.62
CA LYS A 145 -14.30 4.98 -0.09
C LYS A 145 -12.93 5.33 -0.67
N LEU A 146 -12.77 6.52 -1.24
CA LEU A 146 -11.49 7.01 -1.76
C LEU A 146 -10.43 7.14 -0.65
N ARG A 147 -10.80 7.62 0.55
CA ARG A 147 -9.87 7.70 1.68
C ARG A 147 -9.39 6.33 2.13
N GLU A 148 -10.30 5.36 2.23
CA GLU A 148 -9.97 3.98 2.57
C GLU A 148 -9.05 3.32 1.52
N GLN A 149 -9.34 3.53 0.23
CA GLN A 149 -8.51 3.05 -0.87
C GLN A 149 -7.13 3.71 -0.89
N ASN A 150 -7.03 5.01 -0.63
CA ASN A 150 -5.74 5.70 -0.53
C ASN A 150 -4.90 5.18 0.64
N LEU A 151 -5.52 4.92 1.80
CA LEU A 151 -4.82 4.33 2.94
C LEU A 151 -4.28 2.92 2.59
N ASN A 152 -5.09 2.09 1.93
CA ASN A 152 -4.67 0.77 1.43
C ASN A 152 -3.52 0.90 0.41
N LEU A 153 -3.61 1.86 -0.52
CA LEU A 153 -2.54 2.15 -1.47
C LEU A 153 -1.23 2.53 -0.75
N SER A 154 -1.27 3.48 0.18
CA SER A 154 -0.07 3.90 0.92
C SER A 154 0.57 2.74 1.70
N ARG A 155 -0.24 1.87 2.32
CA ARG A 155 0.27 0.66 2.99
C ARG A 155 0.99 -0.26 2.00
N LYS A 156 0.39 -0.52 0.84
CA LYS A 156 1.01 -1.36 -0.20
C LYS A 156 2.28 -0.73 -0.77
N GLU A 157 2.32 0.59 -0.95
CA GLU A 157 3.51 1.32 -1.39
C GLU A 157 4.63 1.25 -0.34
N GLU A 158 4.32 1.41 0.94
CA GLU A 158 5.29 1.31 2.03
C GLU A 158 5.87 -0.12 2.13
N LEU A 159 5.01 -1.15 2.00
CA LEU A 159 5.46 -2.54 1.95
C LEU A 159 6.37 -2.81 0.75
N LEU A 160 5.99 -2.34 -0.45
CA LEU A 160 6.82 -2.45 -1.64
C LEU A 160 8.19 -1.79 -1.43
N GLU A 161 8.21 -0.57 -0.88
CA GLU A 161 9.44 0.17 -0.62
C GLU A 161 10.33 -0.54 0.41
N LYS A 162 9.75 -1.06 1.50
CA LYS A 162 10.48 -1.85 2.50
C LYS A 162 11.15 -3.07 1.89
N VAL A 163 10.39 -3.87 1.14
CA VAL A 163 10.89 -5.09 0.52
C VAL A 163 11.96 -4.78 -0.54
N TYR A 164 11.78 -3.73 -1.36
CA TYR A 164 12.77 -3.36 -2.36
C TYR A 164 14.07 -2.80 -1.75
N LYS A 165 13.96 -2.02 -0.67
CA LYS A 165 15.12 -1.53 0.09
C LYS A 165 15.94 -2.66 0.70
N GLU A 166 15.29 -3.74 1.15
CA GLU A 166 15.97 -4.91 1.72
C GLU A 166 16.98 -5.53 0.74
N PHE A 167 16.64 -5.57 -0.56
CA PHE A 167 17.52 -6.07 -1.62
C PHE A 167 18.37 -5.00 -2.31
N ARG A 168 18.34 -3.75 -1.83
CA ARG A 168 19.01 -2.60 -2.47
C ARG A 168 18.61 -2.43 -3.95
N VAL A 169 17.35 -2.74 -4.25
CA VAL A 169 16.73 -2.58 -5.59
C VAL A 169 15.88 -1.30 -5.57
N ASP A 170 15.98 -0.49 -6.63
CA ASP A 170 15.07 0.65 -6.80
C ASP A 170 13.68 0.16 -7.23
N VAL A 171 12.62 0.76 -6.69
CA VAL A 171 11.22 0.50 -7.07
C VAL A 171 11.00 0.71 -8.58
N ASN A 172 11.78 1.61 -9.20
CA ASN A 172 11.71 1.89 -10.63
C ASN A 172 12.50 0.91 -11.52
N GLU A 173 13.23 -0.04 -10.91
CA GLU A 173 14.06 -0.99 -11.64
C GLU A 173 13.20 -1.81 -12.61
N ARG A 174 13.65 -1.92 -13.86
CA ARG A 174 12.94 -2.70 -14.89
C ARG A 174 13.34 -4.16 -14.84
N ASN A 175 14.61 -4.43 -14.53
CA ASN A 175 15.19 -5.77 -14.58
C ASN A 175 15.57 -6.26 -13.18
N ILE A 176 14.55 -6.46 -12.34
CA ILE A 176 14.69 -6.91 -10.94
C ILE A 176 15.56 -8.17 -10.86
N ARG A 177 15.37 -9.12 -11.78
CA ARG A 177 16.12 -10.37 -11.83
C ARG A 177 17.63 -10.17 -11.99
N VAL A 178 18.06 -9.28 -12.89
CA VAL A 178 19.49 -8.97 -13.07
C VAL A 178 20.03 -8.29 -11.83
N ARG A 179 19.27 -7.37 -11.24
CA ARG A 179 19.71 -6.66 -10.05
C ARG A 179 19.88 -7.57 -8.83
N LEU A 180 18.94 -8.50 -8.63
CA LEU A 180 19.04 -9.53 -7.58
C LEU A 180 20.27 -10.43 -7.77
N LEU A 181 20.57 -10.80 -9.02
CA LEU A 181 21.76 -11.59 -9.34
C LEU A 181 23.07 -10.82 -9.11
N GLU A 182 23.12 -9.53 -9.44
CA GLU A 182 24.28 -8.66 -9.15
C GLU A 182 24.51 -8.54 -7.64
N GLU A 183 23.44 -8.35 -6.87
CA GLU A 183 23.55 -8.30 -5.42
C GLU A 183 23.97 -9.66 -4.84
N ALA A 184 23.48 -10.78 -5.39
CA ALA A 184 23.92 -12.12 -5.01
C ALA A 184 25.38 -12.44 -5.39
N GLU A 185 25.95 -11.77 -6.40
CA GLU A 185 27.37 -11.84 -6.74
C GLU A 185 28.21 -11.06 -5.71
N ASN A 186 27.75 -9.86 -5.32
CA ASN A 186 28.40 -9.01 -4.32
C ASN A 186 28.46 -9.64 -2.91
N VAL A 187 27.58 -10.59 -2.60
CA VAL A 187 27.58 -11.31 -1.31
C VAL A 187 28.94 -11.95 -1.01
N LEU A 188 29.64 -12.49 -2.01
CA LEU A 188 30.91 -13.15 -1.76
C LEU A 188 32.00 -12.15 -1.31
N GLN A 189 32.01 -10.97 -1.92
CA GLN A 189 32.88 -9.87 -1.52
C GLN A 189 32.55 -9.41 -0.09
N PHE A 190 31.25 -9.23 0.21
CA PHE A 190 30.78 -8.89 1.55
C PHE A 190 31.22 -9.91 2.61
N LEU A 191 31.08 -11.22 2.33
CA LEU A 191 31.52 -12.27 3.26
C LEU A 191 33.03 -12.24 3.50
N THR A 192 33.82 -11.93 2.48
CA THR A 192 35.28 -11.87 2.59
C THR A 192 35.70 -10.69 3.46
N GLU A 193 35.11 -9.50 3.23
CA GLU A 193 35.29 -8.33 4.07
C GLU A 193 34.80 -8.56 5.51
N PHE A 194 33.71 -9.31 5.67
CA PHE A 194 33.20 -9.72 6.97
C PHE A 194 34.20 -10.59 7.72
N VAL A 195 34.81 -11.61 7.07
CA VAL A 195 35.85 -12.44 7.68
C VAL A 195 37.04 -11.59 8.10
N ASP A 196 37.47 -10.63 7.28
CA ASP A 196 38.53 -9.70 7.66
C ASP A 196 38.17 -8.87 8.91
N SER A 197 36.89 -8.50 9.07
CA SER A 197 36.42 -7.79 10.25
C SER A 197 36.42 -8.64 11.54
N LEU A 198 36.37 -9.98 11.43
CA LEU A 198 36.43 -10.90 12.57
C LEU A 198 37.75 -10.81 13.34
N LYS A 199 38.84 -10.33 12.71
CA LYS A 199 40.13 -10.09 13.38
C LYS A 199 40.01 -9.17 14.59
N SER A 200 39.02 -8.28 14.61
CA SER A 200 38.74 -7.41 15.76
C SER A 200 38.24 -8.16 17.01
N LEU A 201 37.79 -9.40 16.86
CA LEU A 201 37.35 -10.30 17.93
C LEU A 201 38.48 -11.13 18.54
N ASP A 202 39.69 -11.11 17.98
CA ASP A 202 40.84 -11.85 18.51
C ASP A 202 41.08 -11.57 20.00
N PRO A 203 41.05 -10.31 20.51
CA PRO A 203 41.20 -10.05 21.94
C PRO A 203 40.15 -10.75 22.82
N ALA A 204 38.90 -10.85 22.34
CA ALA A 204 37.83 -11.55 23.06
C ALA A 204 38.06 -13.06 23.07
N LEU A 205 38.55 -13.61 21.96
CA LEU A 205 38.87 -15.03 21.82
C LEU A 205 40.09 -15.42 22.66
N GLN A 206 41.11 -14.54 22.75
CA GLN A 206 42.25 -14.72 23.64
C GLN A 206 41.83 -14.67 25.11
N LEU A 207 40.94 -13.74 25.49
CA LEU A 207 40.39 -13.68 26.85
C LEU A 207 39.66 -14.99 27.20
N TYR A 208 38.81 -15.49 26.32
CA TYR A 208 38.09 -16.76 26.53
C TYR A 208 39.06 -17.95 26.62
N SER A 209 40.03 -18.02 25.72
CA SER A 209 41.05 -19.08 25.70
C SER A 209 41.89 -19.09 26.98
N SER A 210 42.36 -17.92 27.42
CA SER A 210 43.12 -17.75 28.66
C SER A 210 42.29 -18.11 29.88
N PHE A 211 41.02 -17.69 29.92
CA PHE A 211 40.11 -18.03 31.01
C PHE A 211 39.84 -19.53 31.10
N ARG A 212 39.58 -20.19 29.97
CA ARG A 212 39.33 -21.63 29.94
C ARG A 212 40.58 -22.42 30.32
N LYS A 213 41.76 -22.02 29.85
CA LYS A 213 43.04 -22.62 30.28
C LYS A 213 43.28 -22.46 31.77
N PHE A 214 42.97 -21.29 32.33
CA PHE A 214 43.08 -21.04 33.76
C PHE A 214 42.14 -21.94 34.58
N VAL A 215 40.85 -22.01 34.20
CA VAL A 215 39.86 -22.83 34.90
C VAL A 215 40.16 -24.33 34.77
N LEU A 216 40.54 -24.82 33.58
CA LEU A 216 40.81 -26.24 33.34
C LEU A 216 42.21 -26.68 33.76
N GLY A 217 43.20 -25.77 33.74
CA GLY A 217 44.57 -26.03 34.18
C GLY A 217 44.68 -26.35 35.66
N GLY A 218 43.73 -25.87 36.48
CA GLY A 218 43.61 -26.26 37.89
C GLY A 218 43.20 -27.72 38.13
N PHE A 219 42.80 -28.46 37.08
CA PHE A 219 42.33 -29.85 37.16
C PHE A 219 43.15 -30.85 36.33
N GLN A 220 44.27 -30.43 35.73
CA GLN A 220 45.17 -31.32 34.98
C GLN A 220 46.15 -32.03 35.92
N ASN A 221 46.26 -33.35 35.79
CA ASN A 221 47.32 -34.14 36.43
C ASN A 221 48.58 -34.10 35.55
N ASP A 222 49.77 -33.95 36.14
CA ASP A 222 51.08 -33.81 35.48
C ASP A 222 51.46 -34.93 34.47
N ASN A 223 50.67 -36.00 34.34
CA ASN A 223 51.01 -37.21 33.57
C ASN A 223 50.12 -37.48 32.34
N GLU A 224 49.16 -36.62 32.00
CA GLU A 224 48.35 -36.76 30.77
C GLU A 224 48.81 -35.75 29.70
N PRO A 225 48.85 -36.12 28.41
CA PRO A 225 49.17 -35.17 27.34
C PRO A 225 48.17 -34.01 27.37
N GLU A 226 48.70 -32.79 27.21
CA GLU A 226 47.93 -31.54 27.15
C GLU A 226 46.75 -31.70 26.18
N LYS A 227 45.53 -31.87 26.68
CA LYS A 227 44.33 -31.83 25.84
C LYS A 227 44.16 -30.38 25.42
N VAL A 228 44.51 -30.06 24.18
CA VAL A 228 44.25 -28.76 23.57
C VAL A 228 42.74 -28.62 23.42
N PHE A 229 42.14 -27.88 24.33
CA PHE A 229 40.73 -27.55 24.28
C PHE A 229 40.57 -26.26 23.48
N GLU A 230 40.38 -26.39 22.17
CA GLU A 230 40.11 -25.25 21.30
C GLU A 230 38.75 -24.64 21.65
N CYS A 231 38.71 -23.31 21.73
CA CYS A 231 37.49 -22.52 21.89
C CYS A 231 37.13 -21.93 20.53
N CYS A 232 35.86 -21.97 20.14
CA CYS A 232 35.38 -21.35 18.89
C CYS A 232 36.27 -21.70 17.67
N PRO A 233 36.41 -23.00 17.30
CA PRO A 233 37.44 -23.47 16.36
C PRO A 233 37.28 -22.90 14.94
N THR A 234 36.05 -22.63 14.50
CA THR A 234 35.78 -22.04 13.18
C THR A 234 36.12 -20.55 13.17
N LEU A 235 35.79 -19.83 14.25
CA LEU A 235 36.17 -18.43 14.42
C LEU A 235 37.70 -18.26 14.47
N GLN A 236 38.40 -19.06 15.26
CA GLN A 236 39.86 -19.06 15.36
C GLN A 236 40.50 -19.28 13.97
N LEU A 237 40.04 -20.30 13.26
CA LEU A 237 40.56 -20.63 11.92
C LEU A 237 40.36 -19.50 10.90
N LEU A 238 39.21 -18.81 10.94
CA LEU A 238 38.92 -17.68 10.05
C LEU A 238 39.72 -16.42 10.41
N ILE A 239 40.01 -16.19 11.68
CA ILE A 239 40.87 -15.08 12.13
C ILE A 239 42.32 -15.32 11.64
N ASP A 240 42.83 -16.54 11.80
CA ASP A 240 44.22 -16.88 11.50
C ASP A 240 44.49 -17.00 9.99
N SER A 241 43.57 -17.65 9.26
CA SER A 241 43.78 -18.02 7.85
C SER A 241 42.96 -17.18 6.86
N GLY A 242 42.08 -16.29 7.33
CA GLY A 242 41.17 -15.52 6.49
C GLY A 242 40.05 -16.37 5.88
N HIS A 243 39.49 -15.94 4.75
CA HIS A 243 38.35 -16.63 4.14
C HIS A 243 38.79 -17.93 3.45
N ILE A 244 38.65 -19.04 4.15
CA ILE A 244 39.09 -20.37 3.69
C ILE A 244 38.03 -21.11 2.85
N LEU A 245 38.44 -22.21 2.22
CA LEU A 245 37.55 -23.10 1.46
C LEU A 245 36.82 -24.10 2.38
N VAL A 246 35.69 -24.62 1.93
CA VAL A 246 35.02 -25.74 2.61
C VAL A 246 35.94 -26.97 2.68
N PHE A 247 36.75 -27.20 1.64
CA PHE A 247 37.74 -28.28 1.62
C PHE A 247 38.72 -28.19 2.80
N THR A 248 39.32 -27.02 3.02
CA THR A 248 40.33 -26.82 4.07
C THR A 248 39.74 -26.96 5.46
N TRP A 249 38.50 -26.49 5.64
CA TRP A 249 37.78 -26.64 6.92
C TRP A 249 37.47 -28.11 7.23
N LYS A 250 37.08 -28.93 6.23
CA LYS A 250 36.76 -30.35 6.44
C LYS A 250 37.98 -31.24 6.64
N HIS A 251 39.10 -30.93 6.00
CA HIS A 251 40.26 -31.82 5.95
C HIS A 251 41.45 -31.33 6.82
N GLY A 252 41.45 -30.06 7.26
CA GLY A 252 42.51 -29.49 8.09
C GLY A 252 43.79 -29.11 7.32
N TYR A 253 43.80 -29.21 5.99
CA TYR A 253 44.94 -28.80 5.15
C TYR A 253 44.48 -28.20 3.81
N ALA A 254 45.37 -27.39 3.19
CA ALA A 254 45.13 -26.71 1.91
C ALA A 254 45.09 -27.68 0.72
N PRO A 255 44.18 -27.52 -0.26
CA PRO A 255 44.18 -28.33 -1.47
C PRO A 255 45.36 -27.97 -2.39
N GLU A 256 45.89 -28.95 -3.11
CA GLU A 256 46.97 -28.76 -4.08
C GLU A 256 46.45 -28.16 -5.41
N CYS A 257 45.17 -28.40 -5.73
CA CYS A 257 44.52 -27.87 -6.93
C CYS A 257 43.04 -27.58 -6.65
N VAL A 258 42.56 -26.42 -7.12
CA VAL A 258 41.15 -26.01 -7.04
C VAL A 258 40.57 -26.08 -8.46
N LYS A 259 39.53 -26.90 -8.65
CA LYS A 259 38.75 -27.00 -9.88
C LYS A 259 37.56 -26.04 -9.87
N ASP A 260 36.82 -25.97 -10.97
CA ASP A 260 35.59 -25.19 -11.09
C ASP A 260 34.64 -25.46 -9.91
N ASN A 261 34.11 -24.38 -9.35
CA ASN A 261 33.12 -24.40 -8.29
C ASN A 261 31.71 -24.51 -8.89
N ASP A 262 30.74 -24.95 -8.09
CA ASP A 262 29.34 -25.08 -8.53
C ASP A 262 28.61 -23.72 -8.51
N ASP A 263 29.31 -22.60 -8.70
CA ASP A 263 28.69 -21.26 -8.69
C ASP A 263 28.06 -20.95 -10.06
N PHE A 264 26.74 -21.06 -10.12
CA PHE A 264 25.96 -20.81 -11.33
C PHE A 264 25.57 -19.33 -11.51
N ILE A 265 25.81 -18.46 -10.51
CA ILE A 265 25.41 -17.03 -10.56
C ILE A 265 26.07 -16.28 -11.74
N PRO A 266 27.40 -16.39 -11.98
CA PRO A 266 28.03 -15.71 -13.11
C PRO A 266 27.51 -16.17 -14.48
N LEU A 267 27.08 -17.44 -14.59
CA LEU A 267 26.48 -17.99 -15.82
C LEU A 267 25.07 -17.44 -16.03
N LEU A 268 24.23 -17.43 -14.99
CA LEU A 268 22.88 -16.86 -15.04
C LEU A 268 22.90 -15.36 -15.38
N LEU A 269 23.84 -14.60 -14.80
CA LEU A 269 24.02 -13.18 -15.11
C LEU A 269 24.31 -12.92 -16.58
N LYS A 270 25.19 -13.72 -17.19
CA LYS A 270 25.49 -13.62 -18.63
C LYS A 270 24.26 -13.92 -19.47
N GLN A 271 23.54 -15.00 -19.15
CA GLN A 271 22.33 -15.39 -19.87
C GLN A 271 21.24 -14.31 -19.81
N GLU A 272 20.99 -13.72 -18.64
CA GLU A 272 19.99 -12.65 -18.50
C GLU A 272 20.41 -11.35 -19.21
N ARG A 273 21.69 -10.98 -19.16
CA ARG A 273 22.20 -9.82 -19.92
C ARG A 273 22.10 -10.04 -21.43
N GLU A 274 22.25 -11.26 -21.91
CA GLU A 274 22.04 -11.62 -23.33
C GLU A 274 20.58 -11.55 -23.73
N LYS A 275 19.65 -12.07 -22.90
CA LYS A 275 18.20 -11.95 -23.12
C LYS A 275 17.78 -10.47 -23.23
N LEU A 276 18.29 -9.59 -22.37
CA LEU A 276 17.98 -8.16 -22.43
C LEU A 276 18.50 -7.47 -23.71
N LYS A 277 19.65 -7.90 -24.22
CA LYS A 277 20.18 -7.42 -25.50
C LYS A 277 19.32 -7.89 -26.67
N GLN A 278 18.81 -9.12 -26.62
CA GLN A 278 17.91 -9.67 -27.63
C GLN A 278 16.52 -9.01 -27.60
N SER A 279 15.94 -8.82 -26.42
CA SER A 279 14.61 -8.19 -26.26
C SER A 279 14.62 -6.69 -26.63
N SER A 280 15.76 -6.01 -26.49
CA SER A 280 15.91 -4.61 -26.95
C SER A 280 15.87 -4.47 -28.48
N ILE A 281 16.03 -5.58 -29.23
CA ILE A 281 15.97 -5.60 -30.70
C ILE A 281 14.53 -5.86 -31.21
N GLU A 282 13.63 -6.41 -30.37
CA GLU A 282 12.23 -6.71 -30.73
C GLU A 282 11.19 -5.65 -30.31
N MET A 283 11.58 -4.66 -29.49
CA MET A 283 10.70 -3.62 -28.93
C MET A 283 10.23 -2.53 -29.92
N ASP A 284 10.40 -2.71 -31.24
CA ASP A 284 9.94 -1.76 -32.26
C ASP A 284 8.59 -2.17 -32.89
N LYS A 285 7.89 -3.19 -32.36
CA LYS A 285 6.65 -3.72 -32.97
C LYS A 285 5.52 -4.21 -32.06
N ILE A 286 5.43 -3.79 -30.80
CA ILE A 286 4.27 -4.18 -29.96
C ILE A 286 3.70 -2.94 -29.24
N ASP A 287 2.65 -2.39 -29.86
CA ASP A 287 1.72 -1.44 -29.27
C ASP A 287 0.87 -2.18 -28.21
N PHE A 288 0.92 -1.72 -26.97
CA PHE A 288 0.29 -2.38 -25.83
C PHE A 288 -1.19 -2.01 -25.81
N VAL A 289 -2.02 -2.84 -26.46
CA VAL A 289 -3.48 -2.76 -26.35
C VAL A 289 -3.86 -3.11 -24.91
N ALA A 290 -4.46 -2.14 -24.21
CA ALA A 290 -5.07 -2.33 -22.91
C ALA A 290 -6.32 -3.23 -23.07
N GLU A 291 -6.15 -4.51 -22.77
CA GLU A 291 -7.26 -5.46 -22.72
C GLU A 291 -7.94 -5.37 -21.35
N ASP A 292 -9.23 -5.02 -21.40
CA ASP A 292 -10.12 -4.78 -20.27
C ASP A 292 -10.48 -6.13 -19.59
N ALA A 293 -9.62 -6.57 -18.66
CA ALA A 293 -9.85 -7.77 -17.86
C ALA A 293 -10.75 -7.43 -16.66
N SER A 294 -12.06 -7.50 -16.89
CA SER A 294 -13.07 -7.63 -15.85
C SER A 294 -13.02 -9.05 -15.24
N SER A 295 -12.14 -9.24 -14.26
CA SER A 295 -12.19 -10.37 -13.33
C SER A 295 -11.52 -9.92 -12.05
N GLU A 296 -12.29 -9.74 -10.99
CA GLU A 296 -11.76 -9.46 -9.65
C GLU A 296 -10.78 -10.58 -9.27
N PRO A 297 -9.46 -10.31 -9.17
CA PRO A 297 -8.57 -11.25 -8.51
C PRO A 297 -8.79 -11.05 -7.00
N ASN A 298 -9.00 -12.15 -6.28
CA ASN A 298 -9.07 -12.16 -4.81
C ASN A 298 -8.01 -11.24 -4.22
N GLU A 299 -8.44 -10.20 -3.52
CA GLU A 299 -7.56 -9.33 -2.75
C GLU A 299 -6.99 -10.16 -1.60
N ILE A 300 -5.75 -10.62 -1.76
CA ILE A 300 -5.02 -11.27 -0.67
C ILE A 300 -4.76 -10.18 0.37
N VAL A 301 -5.49 -10.25 1.47
CA VAL A 301 -5.29 -9.41 2.66
C VAL A 301 -4.06 -9.94 3.37
N TRP A 302 -2.95 -9.23 3.26
CA TRP A 302 -1.76 -9.50 4.07
C TRP A 302 -1.97 -8.85 5.43
N ASP A 303 -2.15 -9.68 6.47
CA ASP A 303 -2.29 -9.23 7.86
C ASP A 303 -0.97 -8.61 8.33
N GLU A 304 -1.03 -7.38 8.86
CA GLU A 304 0.11 -6.58 9.32
C GLU A 304 0.71 -7.07 10.65
N THR A 305 0.13 -8.12 11.26
CA THR A 305 0.52 -8.53 12.62
C THR A 305 1.73 -9.44 12.68
N GLU A 306 2.23 -9.93 11.54
CA GLU A 306 3.47 -10.71 11.47
C GLU A 306 4.48 -9.97 10.59
N GLY A 307 5.65 -9.66 11.14
CA GLY A 307 6.78 -9.15 10.36
C GLY A 307 7.00 -10.05 9.15
N ILE A 308 7.52 -9.48 8.05
CA ILE A 308 7.64 -10.13 6.75
C ILE A 308 8.08 -11.60 6.90
N ASP A 309 7.12 -12.52 6.87
CA ASP A 309 7.38 -13.95 7.01
C ASP A 309 7.88 -14.43 5.64
N PHE A 310 9.20 -14.52 5.53
CA PHE A 310 9.88 -15.16 4.41
C PHE A 310 9.75 -16.70 4.45
N GLY A 311 8.85 -17.21 5.31
CA GLY A 311 8.71 -18.59 5.68
C GLY A 311 9.60 -18.88 6.90
N PRO A 312 9.19 -19.80 7.78
CA PRO A 312 10.07 -20.30 8.83
C PRO A 312 11.35 -20.84 8.19
N ILE A 313 12.48 -20.55 8.84
CA ILE A 313 13.74 -21.21 8.56
C ILE A 313 13.56 -22.67 8.97
N ASP A 314 13.13 -23.51 8.04
CA ASP A 314 13.07 -24.94 8.26
C ASP A 314 14.48 -25.49 8.13
N TYR A 315 15.20 -25.52 9.26
CA TYR A 315 16.53 -26.13 9.33
C TYR A 315 16.50 -27.65 9.19
N ASP A 316 15.30 -28.27 9.16
CA ASP A 316 15.11 -29.71 9.28
C ASP A 316 14.50 -30.40 8.03
N VAL A 317 14.22 -29.68 6.94
CA VAL A 317 13.71 -30.32 5.71
C VAL A 317 14.53 -29.91 4.49
N ILE A 318 15.67 -30.59 4.31
CA ILE A 318 16.27 -30.77 2.98
C ILE A 318 16.50 -32.28 2.84
N GLU A 319 15.69 -32.89 1.98
CA GLU A 319 15.86 -34.25 1.51
C GLU A 319 17.33 -34.52 1.18
N SER A 320 17.84 -35.59 1.78
CA SER A 320 19.08 -36.21 1.34
C SER A 320 18.90 -36.57 -0.12
N ILE A 321 19.58 -35.86 -1.02
CA ILE A 321 19.76 -36.34 -2.38
C ILE A 321 20.64 -37.59 -2.27
N GLU A 322 19.99 -38.74 -2.27
CA GLU A 322 20.62 -40.04 -2.50
C GLU A 322 21.30 -39.98 -3.86
N ILE A 323 22.63 -40.02 -3.86
CA ILE A 323 23.40 -40.21 -5.08
C ILE A 323 23.23 -41.68 -5.47
N GLU A 324 22.42 -41.90 -6.50
CA GLU A 324 22.29 -43.15 -7.24
C GLU A 324 23.68 -43.69 -7.61
N THR A 325 24.00 -44.88 -7.10
CA THR A 325 25.12 -45.69 -7.61
C THR A 325 24.53 -46.78 -8.49
N GLU A 326 24.52 -46.56 -9.81
CA GLU A 326 24.13 -47.59 -10.77
C GLU A 326 25.25 -48.62 -11.00
N ASN A 327 24.92 -49.85 -10.59
CA ASN A 327 25.06 -51.11 -11.34
C ASN A 327 26.45 -51.74 -11.58
N THR A 328 26.71 -52.84 -10.88
CA THR A 328 26.86 -54.18 -11.52
C THR A 328 26.66 -55.32 -10.49
N PRO A 329 25.85 -56.38 -10.79
CA PRO A 329 25.58 -57.51 -9.89
C PRO A 329 26.33 -58.80 -10.33
N PRO A 330 26.06 -59.99 -9.76
CA PRO A 330 26.04 -60.41 -8.35
C PRO A 330 26.90 -61.68 -8.13
N MET A 331 27.29 -62.04 -6.90
CA MET A 331 27.62 -63.44 -6.56
C MET A 331 27.29 -63.76 -5.09
N THR A 332 26.90 -65.02 -4.91
CA THR A 332 26.08 -65.69 -3.88
C THR A 332 26.66 -65.80 -2.45
N PRO A 333 25.81 -66.14 -1.44
CA PRO A 333 26.14 -66.12 -0.03
C PRO A 333 26.65 -67.47 0.51
N SER A 334 27.60 -67.43 1.44
CA SER A 334 28.02 -68.48 2.40
C SER A 334 29.07 -67.83 3.30
N GLY A 335 29.14 -67.96 4.62
CA GLY A 335 28.43 -68.70 5.65
C GLY A 335 29.02 -68.27 7.02
N LEU A 336 28.28 -68.60 8.07
CA LEU A 336 28.51 -68.48 9.53
C LEU A 336 29.95 -68.36 10.08
N THR A 337 30.13 -67.54 11.13
CA THR A 337 30.59 -67.83 12.53
C THR A 337 31.16 -66.54 13.15
N ASP A 338 30.53 -65.93 14.16
CA ASP A 338 30.71 -66.11 15.63
C ASP A 338 31.99 -65.47 16.25
N SER A 339 31.73 -64.53 17.17
CA SER A 339 32.46 -64.08 18.37
C SER A 339 33.97 -63.76 18.37
N GLY A 340 34.30 -62.61 18.99
CA GLY A 340 35.55 -62.46 19.76
C GLY A 340 36.18 -61.06 19.78
N ASN A 341 36.20 -60.44 20.97
CA ASN A 341 36.99 -59.26 21.36
C ASN A 341 38.37 -59.14 20.70
N THR A 342 38.80 -57.91 20.37
CA THR A 342 40.09 -57.34 20.81
C THR A 342 40.20 -55.85 20.50
N VAL A 343 40.57 -55.08 21.51
CA VAL A 343 41.11 -53.71 21.40
C VAL A 343 42.52 -53.79 20.83
N SER A 344 42.83 -53.00 19.79
CA SER A 344 44.00 -52.13 19.70
C SER A 344 44.31 -51.67 18.27
N SER A 345 44.72 -50.40 18.20
CA SER A 345 45.77 -49.84 17.35
C SER A 345 45.56 -49.77 15.82
N SER A 346 45.63 -48.53 15.34
CA SER A 346 46.42 -48.13 14.18
C SER A 346 46.00 -48.72 12.84
N ILE A 347 45.13 -48.00 12.12
CA ILE A 347 45.07 -48.08 10.66
C ILE A 347 45.63 -46.76 10.12
N PHE A 348 46.96 -46.72 10.01
CA PHE A 348 47.61 -46.05 8.88
C PHE A 348 47.34 -46.95 7.67
N SER A 349 46.30 -46.64 6.91
CA SER A 349 46.11 -47.24 5.59
C SER A 349 46.74 -46.30 4.56
N GLU A 350 47.78 -46.80 3.90
CA GLU A 350 48.39 -46.24 2.70
C GLU A 350 47.31 -45.80 1.71
N ILE A 351 47.14 -44.48 1.57
CA ILE A 351 46.37 -43.90 0.47
C ILE A 351 47.38 -43.64 -0.65
N GLN A 352 47.25 -44.41 -1.73
CA GLN A 352 47.82 -44.07 -3.03
C GLN A 352 47.49 -42.61 -3.32
N ALA A 353 48.52 -41.77 -3.45
CA ALA A 353 48.42 -40.33 -3.61
C ALA A 353 47.61 -39.96 -4.88
N LYS A 354 46.30 -39.86 -4.73
CA LYS A 354 45.46 -39.04 -5.61
C LYS A 354 45.72 -37.58 -5.22
N PRO A 355 45.99 -36.69 -6.18
CA PRO A 355 46.22 -35.28 -5.89
C PRO A 355 45.03 -34.72 -5.10
N THR A 356 45.32 -33.90 -4.09
CA THR A 356 44.30 -33.32 -3.23
C THR A 356 43.57 -32.22 -3.99
N ILE A 357 42.47 -32.57 -4.66
CA ILE A 357 41.71 -31.65 -5.51
C ILE A 357 40.41 -31.24 -4.80
N ALA A 358 40.21 -29.93 -4.62
CA ALA A 358 38.90 -29.38 -4.25
C ALA A 358 38.06 -29.18 -5.52
N SER A 359 36.86 -29.77 -5.58
CA SER A 359 35.92 -29.61 -6.71
C SER A 359 34.48 -29.40 -6.23
N GLY A 360 33.70 -28.68 -7.02
CA GLY A 360 32.28 -28.42 -6.76
C GLY A 360 32.04 -27.70 -5.43
N GLY A 361 31.14 -28.23 -4.59
CA GLY A 361 30.82 -27.68 -3.28
C GLY A 361 32.01 -27.54 -2.31
N SER A 362 33.04 -28.40 -2.41
CA SER A 362 34.26 -28.30 -1.59
C SER A 362 35.21 -27.19 -2.06
N ALA A 363 35.07 -26.73 -3.31
CA ALA A 363 35.82 -25.60 -3.87
C ALA A 363 35.15 -24.24 -3.58
N ARG A 364 34.01 -24.22 -2.86
CA ARG A 364 33.38 -22.97 -2.40
C ARG A 364 34.08 -22.47 -1.13
N TYR A 365 33.96 -21.17 -0.91
CA TYR A 365 34.36 -20.56 0.35
C TYR A 365 33.49 -21.04 1.52
N LEU A 366 34.07 -21.11 2.72
CA LEU A 366 33.42 -21.69 3.89
C LEU A 366 32.09 -21.02 4.23
N LEU A 367 32.04 -19.69 4.22
CA LEU A 367 30.82 -18.93 4.56
C LEU A 367 29.78 -18.89 3.43
N ASP A 368 30.12 -19.36 2.23
CA ASP A 368 29.14 -19.58 1.17
C ASP A 368 28.31 -20.86 1.43
N SER A 369 28.88 -21.81 2.19
CA SER A 369 28.17 -22.99 2.68
C SER A 369 27.29 -22.68 3.89
N THR A 370 26.12 -23.33 3.95
CA THR A 370 25.23 -23.29 5.11
C THR A 370 25.91 -23.81 6.37
N ASP A 371 26.72 -24.85 6.24
CA ASP A 371 27.34 -25.53 7.37
C ASP A 371 28.44 -24.66 7.99
N GLY A 372 29.22 -23.98 7.15
CA GLY A 372 30.25 -23.05 7.60
C GLY A 372 29.67 -21.84 8.33
N ARG A 373 28.55 -21.28 7.84
CA ARG A 373 27.85 -20.19 8.53
C ARG A 373 27.26 -20.64 9.86
N LYS A 374 26.64 -21.82 9.92
CA LYS A 374 26.13 -22.39 11.19
C LYS A 374 27.24 -22.60 12.21
N ALA A 375 28.37 -23.16 11.78
CA ALA A 375 29.53 -23.39 12.64
C ALA A 375 30.08 -22.07 13.20
N LEU A 376 30.24 -21.04 12.36
CA LEU A 376 30.67 -19.72 12.81
C LEU A 376 29.65 -19.04 13.74
N LEU A 377 28.35 -19.13 13.45
CA LEU A 377 27.32 -18.56 14.31
C LEU A 377 27.31 -19.24 15.69
N ASN A 378 27.45 -20.56 15.75
CA ASN A 378 27.57 -21.27 17.02
C ASN A 378 28.78 -20.79 17.83
N ASP A 379 29.94 -20.64 17.18
CA ASP A 379 31.15 -20.10 17.80
C ASP A 379 30.95 -18.67 18.33
N LEU A 380 30.26 -17.81 17.57
CA LEU A 380 29.93 -16.45 18.00
C LEU A 380 28.92 -16.43 19.16
N PHE A 381 27.96 -17.35 19.19
CA PHE A 381 27.04 -17.48 20.33
C PHE A 381 27.76 -17.99 21.57
N GLU A 382 28.66 -18.96 21.42
CA GLU A 382 29.52 -19.45 22.52
C GLU A 382 30.35 -18.30 23.09
N LEU A 383 31.07 -17.56 22.25
CA LEU A 383 31.89 -16.42 22.68
C LEU A 383 31.03 -15.33 23.34
N GLY A 384 29.88 -15.01 22.75
CA GLY A 384 28.95 -14.03 23.30
C GLY A 384 28.40 -14.42 24.67
N ALA A 385 28.02 -15.70 24.85
CA ALA A 385 27.55 -16.22 26.12
C ALA A 385 28.63 -16.19 27.20
N PHE A 386 29.88 -16.54 26.84
CA PHE A 386 31.02 -16.42 27.74
C PHE A 386 31.23 -14.97 28.20
N LEU A 387 31.29 -14.01 27.27
CA LEU A 387 31.55 -12.61 27.60
C LEU A 387 30.43 -12.00 28.47
N GLN A 388 29.16 -12.33 28.20
CA GLN A 388 28.03 -11.90 29.02
C GLN A 388 28.13 -12.46 30.43
N ARG A 389 28.46 -13.75 30.56
CA ARG A 389 28.65 -14.35 31.89
C ARG A 389 29.84 -13.74 32.63
N PHE A 390 30.91 -13.45 31.91
CA PHE A 390 32.09 -12.78 32.47
C PHE A 390 31.77 -11.34 32.93
N GLU A 391 30.88 -10.64 32.22
CA GLU A 391 30.38 -9.30 32.60
C GLU A 391 29.54 -9.34 33.89
N GLU A 392 28.63 -10.31 33.99
CA GLU A 392 27.83 -10.56 35.21
C GLU A 392 28.75 -10.84 36.42
N ASP A 393 29.71 -11.75 36.24
CA ASP A 393 30.68 -12.11 37.28
C ASP A 393 31.56 -10.91 37.70
N MET A 394 31.84 -9.96 36.80
CA MET A 394 32.54 -8.70 37.13
C MET A 394 31.65 -7.74 37.93
N HIS A 395 30.36 -7.63 37.59
CA HIS A 395 29.39 -6.80 38.31
C HIS A 395 29.18 -7.29 39.76
N GLU A 396 28.99 -8.60 39.95
CA GLU A 396 28.80 -9.19 41.28
C GLU A 396 29.98 -8.90 42.23
N ARG A 397 31.21 -8.79 41.70
CA ARG A 397 32.41 -8.44 42.50
C ARG A 397 32.41 -6.99 42.97
N LEU A 398 32.06 -6.05 42.08
CA LEU A 398 32.08 -4.62 42.36
C LEU A 398 31.00 -4.20 43.36
N ASP A 399 29.81 -4.80 43.28
CA ASP A 399 28.70 -4.53 44.19
C ASP A 399 29.00 -4.97 45.65
N HIS A 400 29.84 -5.99 45.82
CA HIS A 400 30.25 -6.48 47.14
C HIS A 400 31.45 -5.73 47.76
N GLU A 401 32.35 -5.16 46.96
CA GLU A 401 33.41 -4.26 47.46
C GLU A 401 32.87 -2.87 47.87
N GLY A 402 31.77 -2.40 47.26
CA GLY A 402 31.11 -1.12 47.57
C GLY A 402 30.20 -1.13 48.82
N GLY A 403 29.90 -2.30 49.40
CA GLY A 403 29.00 -2.45 50.56
C GLY A 403 29.55 -1.93 51.90
N GLY A 404 30.78 -1.40 51.93
CA GLY A 404 31.46 -0.93 53.15
C GLY A 404 31.46 0.58 53.41
N GLY A 405 30.82 1.41 52.58
CA GLY A 405 30.87 2.87 52.75
C GLY A 405 29.73 3.61 52.06
N GLY A 406 28.79 4.12 52.85
CA GLY A 406 27.54 4.68 52.35
C GLY A 406 27.66 5.92 51.47
N ASN A 407 26.82 6.02 50.44
CA ASN A 407 25.78 7.03 50.38
C ASN A 407 24.73 6.67 49.31
N GLN A 408 23.47 7.03 49.59
CA GLN A 408 22.30 6.67 48.81
C GLN A 408 22.30 7.27 47.39
N ARG A 409 22.02 6.44 46.38
CA ARG A 409 21.21 6.85 45.22
C ARG A 409 20.43 5.65 44.69
N SER A 410 19.16 5.64 45.09
CA SER A 410 18.11 4.72 44.66
C SER A 410 17.90 4.74 43.14
N VAL A 411 17.97 3.57 42.52
CA VAL A 411 17.23 3.25 41.29
C VAL A 411 16.34 2.04 41.56
N SER A 412 15.10 2.22 41.18
CA SER A 412 13.93 1.43 41.55
C SER A 412 13.81 0.15 40.72
N GLY A 413 13.50 -0.97 41.40
CA GLY A 413 12.54 -1.95 40.89
C GLY A 413 13.08 -3.30 40.46
N ARG A 414 13.26 -4.23 41.42
CA ARG A 414 12.85 -5.63 41.24
C ARG A 414 12.68 -6.33 42.59
N ASN A 415 11.51 -6.94 42.76
CA ASN A 415 11.06 -7.58 43.98
C ASN A 415 11.98 -8.74 44.39
N THR A 416 12.55 -8.64 45.58
CA THR A 416 13.23 -9.73 46.28
C THR A 416 12.18 -10.59 47.01
N THR A 417 12.17 -11.89 46.73
CA THR A 417 11.65 -12.89 47.67
C THR A 417 12.85 -13.69 48.19
N GLY A 418 12.88 -13.89 49.51
CA GLY A 418 14.08 -14.13 50.30
C GLY A 418 14.82 -15.44 50.04
N GLY A 419 16.14 -15.36 50.26
CA GLY A 419 17.06 -16.47 50.41
C GLY A 419 18.32 -15.99 51.13
N SER A 420 18.50 -16.40 52.37
CA SER A 420 19.51 -15.93 53.32
C SER A 420 20.93 -16.49 53.04
N SER A 421 21.94 -15.61 53.12
CA SER A 421 23.21 -15.80 53.86
C SER A 421 24.08 -17.06 53.60
N ALA A 422 24.10 -17.63 52.39
CA ALA A 422 25.04 -18.71 52.02
C ALA A 422 26.09 -18.31 50.95
N ASN A 423 25.96 -17.17 50.27
CA ASN A 423 26.83 -16.80 49.15
C ASN A 423 28.20 -16.22 49.52
N SER A 424 28.36 -15.55 50.67
CA SER A 424 29.64 -14.89 51.01
C SER A 424 30.87 -15.82 51.07
N GLY A 425 30.66 -17.12 51.32
CA GLY A 425 31.74 -18.12 51.29
C GLY A 425 32.13 -18.59 49.87
N CYS A 426 31.18 -18.55 48.93
CA CYS A 426 31.42 -18.88 47.53
C CYS A 426 32.13 -17.71 46.82
N ASP A 427 31.70 -16.49 47.10
CA ASP A 427 32.23 -15.26 46.47
C ASP A 427 33.68 -14.99 46.90
N THR A 428 34.05 -15.32 48.14
CA THR A 428 35.43 -15.22 48.64
C THR A 428 36.38 -16.23 47.99
N LEU A 429 35.91 -17.44 47.70
CA LEU A 429 36.66 -18.44 46.92
C LEU A 429 36.78 -18.03 45.45
N GLN A 430 35.70 -17.54 44.84
CA GLN A 430 35.67 -17.01 43.47
C GLN A 430 36.66 -15.83 43.30
N ASN A 431 36.73 -14.94 44.31
CA ASN A 431 37.68 -13.82 44.37
C ASN A 431 39.12 -14.30 44.56
N MET A 432 39.36 -15.29 45.42
CA MET A 432 40.68 -15.88 45.64
C MET A 432 41.20 -16.64 44.41
N ILE A 433 40.32 -17.35 43.70
CA ILE A 433 40.63 -18.01 42.43
C ILE A 433 41.00 -16.95 41.38
N MET A 434 40.21 -15.87 41.23
CA MET A 434 40.53 -14.83 40.24
C MET A 434 41.83 -14.06 40.53
N GLN A 435 42.23 -13.91 41.79
CA GLN A 435 43.55 -13.35 42.15
C GLN A 435 44.73 -14.18 41.65
N SER A 436 44.50 -15.47 41.35
CA SER A 436 45.48 -16.36 40.71
C SER A 436 45.34 -16.46 39.18
N ALA A 437 44.39 -15.73 38.59
CA ALA A 437 44.18 -15.71 37.15
C ALA A 437 45.32 -14.99 36.40
N PRO A 438 45.59 -15.35 35.13
CA PRO A 438 46.51 -14.61 34.26
C PRO A 438 46.24 -13.10 34.22
N GLN A 439 47.31 -12.31 34.04
CA GLN A 439 47.25 -10.85 34.07
C GLN A 439 46.24 -10.27 33.06
N ASP A 440 46.10 -10.91 31.89
CA ASP A 440 45.14 -10.53 30.84
C ASP A 440 43.67 -10.63 31.28
N ILE A 441 43.35 -11.52 32.23
CA ILE A 441 42.01 -11.69 32.80
C ILE A 441 41.77 -10.66 33.90
N GLN A 442 42.80 -10.38 34.71
CA GLN A 442 42.72 -9.42 35.82
C GLN A 442 42.69 -7.96 35.34
N SER A 443 43.36 -7.65 34.22
CA SER A 443 43.45 -6.29 33.67
C SER A 443 42.30 -5.93 32.75
N CYS A 444 41.39 -6.86 32.42
CA CYS A 444 40.27 -6.60 31.54
C CYS A 444 39.33 -5.57 32.16
N THR A 445 39.17 -4.43 31.49
CA THR A 445 38.30 -3.36 31.98
C THR A 445 36.85 -3.56 31.53
N TRP A 446 35.91 -2.95 32.26
CA TRP A 446 34.49 -3.03 31.92
C TRP A 446 34.20 -2.45 30.52
N ASP A 447 34.83 -1.33 30.16
CA ASP A 447 34.69 -0.71 28.83
C ASP A 447 35.20 -1.61 27.70
N GLU A 448 36.32 -2.32 27.92
CA GLU A 448 36.86 -3.28 26.96
C GLU A 448 35.95 -4.48 26.78
N LEU A 449 35.39 -5.01 27.87
CA LEU A 449 34.45 -6.13 27.83
C LEU A 449 33.15 -5.76 27.12
N HIS A 450 32.57 -4.60 27.42
CA HIS A 450 31.38 -4.10 26.75
C HIS A 450 31.62 -3.92 25.24
N ARG A 451 32.78 -3.39 24.87
CA ARG A 451 33.20 -3.28 23.46
C ARG A 451 33.31 -4.66 22.80
N MET A 452 33.87 -5.67 23.47
CA MET A 452 33.95 -7.03 22.94
C MET A 452 32.56 -7.64 22.73
N ILE A 453 31.65 -7.48 23.69
CA ILE A 453 30.26 -7.95 23.58
C ILE A 453 29.55 -7.26 22.40
N GLN A 454 29.73 -5.95 22.24
CA GLN A 454 29.16 -5.21 21.13
C GLN A 454 29.69 -5.72 19.78
N LEU A 455 30.99 -5.95 19.65
CA LEU A 455 31.59 -6.49 18.42
C LEU A 455 31.06 -7.88 18.07
N VAL A 456 30.85 -8.76 19.07
CA VAL A 456 30.26 -10.09 18.84
C VAL A 456 28.81 -9.97 18.36
N LYS A 457 28.01 -9.07 18.97
CA LYS A 457 26.63 -8.81 18.54
C LYS A 457 26.57 -8.26 17.11
N GLU A 458 27.42 -7.28 16.78
CA GLU A 458 27.52 -6.74 15.43
C GLU A 458 27.91 -7.81 14.40
N ALA A 459 28.78 -8.75 14.77
CA ALA A 459 29.16 -9.87 13.92
C ALA A 459 28.00 -10.86 13.70
N GLN A 460 27.24 -11.17 14.76
CA GLN A 460 26.03 -12.00 14.68
C GLN A 460 24.96 -11.35 13.80
N ASP A 461 24.68 -10.05 13.99
CA ASP A 461 23.68 -9.30 13.22
C ASP A 461 24.01 -9.28 11.73
N LYS A 462 25.29 -9.05 11.37
CA LYS A 462 25.75 -9.06 9.97
C LYS A 462 25.49 -10.40 9.27
N LEU A 463 25.64 -11.53 9.98
CA LEU A 463 25.42 -12.88 9.43
C LEU A 463 23.95 -13.33 9.45
N THR A 464 23.09 -12.70 10.25
CA THR A 464 21.70 -13.12 10.46
C THR A 464 20.68 -12.20 9.77
N THR A 465 21.12 -11.21 9.01
CA THR A 465 20.23 -10.34 8.22
C THR A 465 19.37 -11.14 7.23
N SER A 466 18.08 -10.81 7.17
CA SER A 466 17.11 -11.42 6.25
C SER A 466 17.55 -11.27 4.78
N SER A 467 18.09 -10.10 4.41
CA SER A 467 18.62 -9.85 3.07
C SER A 467 19.76 -10.80 2.71
N LEU A 468 20.74 -10.99 3.59
CA LEU A 468 21.84 -11.94 3.37
C LEU A 468 21.33 -13.36 3.23
N SER A 469 20.40 -13.79 4.09
CA SER A 469 19.79 -15.11 4.03
C SER A 469 19.14 -15.37 2.67
N GLN A 470 18.35 -14.43 2.17
CA GLN A 470 17.66 -14.57 0.90
C GLN A 470 18.58 -14.51 -0.31
N LEU A 471 19.59 -13.64 -0.29
CA LEU A 471 20.63 -13.62 -1.33
C LEU A 471 21.42 -14.94 -1.34
N MET A 472 21.68 -15.54 -0.17
CA MET A 472 22.25 -16.89 -0.07
C MET A 472 21.32 -17.97 -0.64
N MET A 473 20.01 -17.84 -0.47
CA MET A 473 19.06 -18.74 -1.10
C MET A 473 19.07 -18.63 -2.63
N ILE A 474 19.31 -17.43 -3.19
CA ILE A 474 19.53 -17.25 -4.64
C ILE A 474 20.79 -18.02 -5.09
N ARG A 475 21.88 -17.95 -4.30
CA ARG A 475 23.15 -18.63 -4.62
C ARG A 475 23.10 -20.15 -4.47
N THR A 476 22.20 -20.68 -3.66
CA THR A 476 22.14 -22.11 -3.32
C THR A 476 21.01 -22.88 -4.01
N ARG A 477 19.88 -22.22 -4.31
CA ARG A 477 18.67 -22.87 -4.88
C ARG A 477 18.35 -22.30 -6.27
N THR A 478 18.43 -23.14 -7.29
CA THR A 478 18.29 -22.76 -8.71
C THR A 478 16.90 -22.24 -9.13
N GLY A 479 15.86 -22.40 -8.30
CA GLY A 479 14.51 -21.87 -8.55
C GLY A 479 14.01 -20.84 -7.53
N TYR A 480 14.86 -20.39 -6.59
CA TYR A 480 14.44 -19.35 -5.63
C TYR A 480 14.38 -17.97 -6.29
N LEU A 481 15.29 -17.68 -7.21
CA LEU A 481 15.33 -16.41 -7.94
C LEU A 481 14.02 -16.12 -8.69
N ASP A 482 13.46 -17.13 -9.37
CA ASP A 482 12.19 -16.99 -10.09
C ASP A 482 11.05 -16.66 -9.12
N ARG A 483 10.90 -17.46 -8.06
CA ARG A 483 9.88 -17.24 -7.03
C ARG A 483 9.97 -15.88 -6.35
N LEU A 484 11.19 -15.45 -6.00
CA LEU A 484 11.42 -14.13 -5.41
C LEU A 484 11.08 -13.02 -6.41
N THR A 485 11.52 -13.16 -7.67
CA THR A 485 11.22 -12.18 -8.72
C THR A 485 9.72 -12.06 -8.95
N ASP A 486 9.01 -13.19 -9.04
CA ASP A 486 7.56 -13.22 -9.21
C ASP A 486 6.85 -12.55 -8.03
N ARG A 487 7.30 -12.79 -6.80
CA ARG A 487 6.75 -12.16 -5.59
C ARG A 487 6.96 -10.65 -5.59
N LEU A 488 8.15 -10.15 -5.96
CA LEU A 488 8.43 -8.72 -6.08
C LEU A 488 7.59 -8.06 -7.17
N LEU A 489 7.45 -8.72 -8.32
CA LEU A 489 6.57 -8.27 -9.40
C LEU A 489 5.10 -8.26 -8.99
N ASP A 490 4.67 -9.22 -8.16
CA ASP A 490 3.31 -9.25 -7.63
C ASP A 490 3.04 -8.08 -6.68
N TYR A 491 3.95 -7.76 -5.76
CA TYR A 491 3.83 -6.54 -4.94
C TYR A 491 3.69 -5.28 -5.81
N ARG A 492 4.52 -5.15 -6.85
CA ARG A 492 4.44 -4.03 -7.80
C ARG A 492 3.09 -4.00 -8.54
N ARG A 493 2.60 -5.17 -8.98
CA ARG A 493 1.29 -5.32 -9.65
C ARG A 493 0.15 -4.91 -8.72
N GLN A 494 0.16 -5.34 -7.46
CA GLN A 494 -0.86 -5.00 -6.48
C GLN A 494 -0.91 -3.48 -6.22
N VAL A 495 0.24 -2.81 -6.13
CA VAL A 495 0.29 -1.34 -6.05
C VAL A 495 -0.31 -0.69 -7.30
N MET A 496 0.02 -1.16 -8.50
CA MET A 496 -0.57 -0.62 -9.74
C MET A 496 -2.09 -0.81 -9.81
N LEU A 497 -2.60 -1.98 -9.40
CA LEU A 497 -4.04 -2.24 -9.33
C LEU A 497 -4.72 -1.32 -8.31
N ALA A 498 -4.12 -1.12 -7.13
CA ALA A 498 -4.63 -0.20 -6.12
C ALA A 498 -4.67 1.26 -6.65
N LYS A 499 -3.62 1.71 -7.36
CA LYS A 499 -3.60 3.02 -8.03
C LYS A 499 -4.74 3.16 -9.03
N SER A 500 -4.94 2.15 -9.88
CA SER A 500 -6.03 2.15 -10.86
C SER A 500 -7.40 2.28 -10.21
N ARG A 501 -7.67 1.53 -9.12
CA ARG A 501 -8.93 1.62 -8.35
C ARG A 501 -9.14 3.03 -7.74
N VAL A 502 -8.08 3.65 -7.23
CA VAL A 502 -8.12 5.04 -6.72
C VAL A 502 -8.48 6.00 -7.85
N SER A 503 -7.80 5.89 -9.00
CA SER A 503 -8.07 6.74 -10.18
C SER A 503 -9.50 6.57 -10.72
N GLN A 504 -10.02 5.35 -10.77
CA GLN A 504 -11.40 5.06 -11.18
C GLN A 504 -12.42 5.70 -10.23
N THR A 505 -12.18 5.58 -8.92
CA THR A 505 -13.07 6.18 -7.91
C THR A 505 -13.01 7.71 -7.95
N GLN A 506 -11.83 8.28 -8.19
CA GLN A 506 -11.66 9.72 -8.40
C GLN A 506 -12.44 10.21 -9.63
N HIS A 507 -12.33 9.50 -10.75
CA HIS A 507 -13.10 9.83 -11.96
C HIS A 507 -14.61 9.76 -11.71
N LEU A 508 -15.08 8.77 -10.94
CA LEU A 508 -16.49 8.68 -10.56
C LEU A 508 -16.93 9.87 -9.69
N ILE A 509 -16.09 10.30 -8.75
CA ILE A 509 -16.33 11.52 -7.95
C ILE A 509 -16.47 12.73 -8.88
N ASP A 510 -15.52 12.94 -9.79
CA ASP A 510 -15.52 14.10 -10.70
C ASP A 510 -16.78 14.11 -11.57
N LYS A 511 -17.18 12.95 -12.11
CA LYS A 511 -18.45 12.80 -12.85
C LYS A 511 -19.66 13.15 -11.98
N THR A 512 -19.72 12.66 -10.75
CA THR A 512 -20.86 12.97 -9.85
C THR A 512 -20.91 14.43 -9.42
N ILE A 513 -19.75 15.10 -9.30
CA ILE A 513 -19.68 16.55 -9.08
C ILE A 513 -20.27 17.29 -10.28
N GLN A 514 -19.86 16.93 -11.50
CA GLN A 514 -20.39 17.54 -12.72
C GLN A 514 -21.92 17.39 -12.84
N GLU A 515 -22.45 16.19 -12.60
CA GLU A 515 -23.90 15.95 -12.59
C GLU A 515 -24.63 16.79 -11.53
N GLN A 516 -24.02 16.98 -10.35
CA GLN A 516 -24.58 17.82 -9.29
C GLN A 516 -24.56 19.30 -9.68
N GLU A 517 -23.48 19.79 -10.30
CA GLU A 517 -23.33 21.17 -10.75
C GLU A 517 -24.36 21.52 -11.82
N GLU A 518 -24.51 20.66 -12.83
CA GLU A 518 -25.53 20.81 -13.89
C GLU A 518 -26.94 20.95 -13.30
N LYS A 519 -27.28 20.12 -12.31
CA LYS A 519 -28.58 20.18 -11.64
C LYS A 519 -28.74 21.37 -10.72
N THR A 520 -27.65 21.87 -10.15
CA THR A 520 -27.62 23.10 -9.35
C THR A 520 -27.86 24.33 -10.23
N ILE A 521 -27.28 24.35 -11.44
CA ILE A 521 -27.53 25.39 -12.44
C ILE A 521 -29.00 25.34 -12.90
N GLN A 522 -29.53 24.16 -13.21
CA GLN A 522 -30.95 23.99 -13.56
C GLN A 522 -31.88 24.44 -12.44
N LEU A 523 -31.55 24.12 -11.18
CA LEU A 523 -32.28 24.63 -10.02
C LEU A 523 -32.29 26.16 -9.99
N GLY A 524 -31.14 26.81 -10.22
CA GLY A 524 -31.03 28.27 -10.33
C GLY A 524 -31.93 28.85 -11.42
N GLN A 525 -31.91 28.26 -12.62
CA GLN A 525 -32.75 28.66 -13.74
C GLN A 525 -34.24 28.53 -13.43
N HIS A 526 -34.67 27.41 -12.85
CA HIS A 526 -36.08 27.22 -12.46
C HIS A 526 -36.52 28.23 -11.40
N ARG A 527 -35.66 28.55 -10.43
CA ARG A 527 -35.93 29.58 -9.41
C ARG A 527 -36.09 30.96 -10.04
N GLU A 528 -35.23 31.33 -10.97
CA GLU A 528 -35.28 32.62 -11.64
C GLU A 528 -36.48 32.74 -12.58
N SER A 529 -36.78 31.69 -13.33
CA SER A 529 -38.00 31.56 -14.14
C SER A 529 -39.27 31.68 -13.30
N CYS A 530 -39.32 31.01 -12.15
CA CYS A 530 -40.46 31.11 -11.24
C CYS A 530 -40.63 32.54 -10.72
N LYS A 531 -39.54 33.24 -10.35
CA LYS A 531 -39.58 34.65 -9.92
C LYS A 531 -40.13 35.56 -11.03
N LYS A 532 -39.66 35.40 -12.27
CA LYS A 532 -40.15 36.18 -13.43
C LYS A 532 -41.65 35.98 -13.67
N LEU A 533 -42.14 34.74 -13.56
CA LEU A 533 -43.58 34.46 -13.72
C LEU A 533 -44.40 35.06 -12.58
N VAL A 534 -43.93 34.96 -11.33
CA VAL A 534 -44.63 35.52 -10.16
C VAL A 534 -44.74 37.04 -10.28
N THR A 535 -43.65 37.74 -10.61
CA THR A 535 -43.69 39.21 -10.78
C THR A 535 -44.65 39.61 -11.90
N PHE A 536 -44.60 38.92 -13.04
CA PHE A 536 -45.53 39.17 -14.15
C PHE A 536 -46.99 38.94 -13.74
N PHE A 537 -47.24 37.85 -13.01
CA PHE A 537 -48.58 37.48 -12.58
C PHE A 537 -49.16 38.44 -11.53
N GLU A 538 -48.34 38.91 -10.59
CA GLU A 538 -48.73 39.92 -9.59
C GLU A 538 -49.06 41.27 -10.24
N GLU A 539 -48.26 41.70 -11.23
CA GLU A 539 -48.51 42.93 -11.98
C GLU A 539 -49.84 42.87 -12.77
N GLU A 540 -50.06 41.77 -13.50
CA GLU A 540 -51.28 41.57 -14.30
C GLU A 540 -52.52 41.48 -13.41
N LEU A 541 -52.47 40.71 -12.32
CA LEU A 541 -53.60 40.62 -11.39
C LEU A 541 -53.85 41.91 -10.63
N SER A 542 -52.80 42.67 -10.28
CA SER A 542 -52.96 43.96 -9.64
C SER A 542 -53.67 44.97 -10.55
N ARG A 543 -53.38 44.91 -11.85
CA ARG A 543 -54.09 45.71 -12.88
C ARG A 543 -55.55 45.28 -13.00
N ILE A 544 -55.85 43.99 -13.04
CA ILE A 544 -57.23 43.48 -13.19
C ILE A 544 -58.07 43.74 -11.94
N CYS A 545 -57.48 43.61 -10.75
CA CYS A 545 -58.19 43.75 -9.48
C CYS A 545 -58.20 45.19 -8.93
N ASN A 546 -57.49 46.12 -9.57
CA ASN A 546 -57.25 47.50 -9.08
C ASN A 546 -56.77 47.53 -7.61
N ARG A 547 -55.99 46.53 -7.21
CA ARG A 547 -55.51 46.34 -5.83
C ARG A 547 -54.25 45.49 -5.88
N GLN A 548 -53.26 45.82 -5.06
CA GLN A 548 -52.02 45.05 -4.97
C GLN A 548 -52.31 43.57 -4.67
N VAL A 549 -51.78 42.66 -5.48
CA VAL A 549 -51.84 41.21 -5.29
C VAL A 549 -50.46 40.69 -4.95
N GLN A 550 -50.38 39.81 -3.96
CA GLN A 550 -49.15 39.13 -3.58
C GLN A 550 -49.42 37.62 -3.57
N ILE A 551 -48.63 36.86 -4.32
CA ILE A 551 -48.67 35.41 -4.25
C ILE A 551 -47.95 35.01 -2.94
N ILE A 552 -48.31 33.90 -2.31
CA ILE A 552 -47.66 33.33 -1.10
C ILE A 552 -47.63 31.80 -1.19
N GLY A 553 -46.62 31.16 -0.62
CA GLY A 553 -46.53 29.70 -0.51
C GLY A 553 -45.20 29.17 -1.02
N GLN A 554 -45.22 28.03 -1.73
CA GLN A 554 -44.02 27.24 -2.07
C GLN A 554 -42.97 27.98 -2.91
N PHE A 555 -43.33 29.08 -3.59
CA PHE A 555 -42.36 29.92 -4.30
C PHE A 555 -41.68 30.98 -3.40
N CYS A 556 -42.11 31.18 -2.15
CA CYS A 556 -41.41 32.05 -1.18
C CYS A 556 -40.15 31.36 -0.61
N ASP A 557 -40.14 30.02 -0.58
CA ASP A 557 -39.00 29.19 -0.15
C ASP A 557 -38.01 28.84 -1.32
N VAL A 558 -38.14 29.58 -2.43
CA VAL A 558 -37.38 29.43 -3.70
C VAL A 558 -36.12 30.27 -3.68
#